data_AF-A0A1G4M903-F1
#
_entry.id   AF-A0A1G4M903-F1
#
_cell.length_a   1.000
_cell.length_b   1.000
_cell.length_c   1.000
_cell.angle_alpha   90.00
_cell.angle_beta   90.00
_cell.angle_gamma   90.00
#
_symmetry.space_group_name_H-M   'P 1'
#
loop_
_entity.id
_entity.type
_entity.pdbx_description
1 polymer ?
#
loop_
_entity_poly.entity_id
_entity_poly.type
_entity_poly.pdbx_seq_one_letter_code
_entity_poly.pdbx_strand_id
1 'polypeptide(L)'
;MIVSFGDATTRTSEVQLVRCNQGLNLWKLHQVHSIYKLVIHDLMSVEEANSGIDAILAQKNLYPPWVCVLLYGFCSSMVTPFAFSGDWINMATSFFIGTCVGCLQFIVSQRSNLYSNVFEVTASIVVSFCGRALGSIPKSNICFGATVQGSLALILPGYIILCGSLELQSRNIVAGAVRMFYAIIYSLFLGFGITLGAALFGWLYHDATNETTCAKHVSPWFRFIFVPAFSIGLALINQARWTQIPVMTFISCCGYVVTYFSGLHFKNSTEFTSAMAAFIIGILGNFYSRIWKGLAVSAMLPGIFVQVPSGVASQSSLLAGVQSANEITNSSSSSEAATADLSSSMSFGITMIQVSIGISVGLFASTLFVYPFGKKKTGLFTL
;
A
#
# COMPACT_ATOMS: atom_id res chain seq x y z
N MET A 1 -12.37 13.87 -11.58
CA MET A 1 -13.75 14.13 -11.12
C MET A 1 -14.53 14.68 -12.31
N ILE A 2 -15.76 14.23 -12.54
CA ILE A 2 -16.65 14.83 -13.55
C ILE A 2 -17.64 15.70 -12.76
N VAL A 3 -17.62 17.00 -13.00
CA VAL A 3 -18.55 17.95 -12.40
C VAL A 3 -19.43 18.48 -13.51
N SER A 4 -20.75 18.38 -13.32
CA SER A 4 -21.73 18.92 -14.24
C SER A 4 -22.41 20.11 -13.57
N PHE A 5 -22.26 21.29 -14.16
CA PHE A 5 -22.97 22.49 -13.74
C PHE A 5 -24.22 22.63 -14.61
N GLY A 6 -25.39 22.54 -13.99
CA GLY A 6 -26.65 22.77 -14.67
C GLY A 6 -26.95 24.26 -14.71
N ASP A 7 -27.14 24.81 -15.91
CA ASP A 7 -27.69 26.14 -16.08
C ASP A 7 -29.21 26.05 -16.24
N ALA A 8 -29.93 26.49 -15.21
CA ALA A 8 -31.39 26.47 -15.18
C ALA A 8 -32.01 27.38 -16.26
N THR A 9 -31.29 28.40 -16.74
CA THR A 9 -31.81 29.38 -17.70
C THR A 9 -31.74 28.87 -19.13
N THR A 10 -30.64 28.23 -19.53
CA THR A 10 -30.45 27.70 -20.89
C THR A 10 -30.84 26.22 -21.03
N ARG A 11 -31.16 25.54 -19.92
CA ARG A 11 -31.35 24.07 -19.87
C ARG A 11 -30.17 23.29 -20.46
N THR A 12 -28.97 23.86 -20.41
CA THR A 12 -27.74 23.19 -20.82
C THR A 12 -26.97 22.70 -19.59
N SER A 13 -26.12 21.70 -19.80
CA SER A 13 -25.24 21.15 -18.77
C SER A 13 -23.81 21.34 -19.22
N GLU A 14 -23.04 22.14 -18.48
CA GLU A 14 -21.61 22.27 -18.72
C GLU A 14 -20.89 21.18 -17.93
N VAL A 15 -20.28 20.24 -18.64
CA VAL A 15 -19.53 19.13 -18.03
C VAL A 15 -18.05 19.49 -18.04
N GLN A 16 -17.47 19.69 -16.86
CA GLN A 16 -16.03 19.87 -16.69
C GLN A 16 -15.38 18.59 -16.17
N LEU A 17 -14.33 18.15 -16.86
CA LEU A 17 -13.54 17.00 -16.48
C LEU A 17 -12.22 17.46 -15.87
N VAL A 18 -12.12 17.36 -14.55
CA VAL A 18 -10.90 17.68 -13.82
C VAL A 18 -10.06 16.41 -13.66
N ARG A 19 -8.90 16.37 -14.32
CA ARG A 19 -7.89 15.32 -14.15
C ARG A 19 -6.84 15.78 -13.14
N CYS A 20 -6.67 15.02 -12.07
CA CYS A 20 -5.60 15.26 -11.09
C CYS A 20 -4.73 14.00 -11.01
N ASN A 21 -3.42 14.19 -10.88
CA ASN A 21 -2.53 13.07 -10.58
C ASN A 21 -2.87 12.55 -9.18
N GLN A 22 -3.04 11.24 -9.03
CA GLN A 22 -3.39 10.65 -7.74
C GLN A 22 -2.16 10.63 -6.83
N GLY A 23 -2.34 11.06 -5.58
CA GLY A 23 -1.27 11.08 -4.60
C GLY A 23 -1.83 11.36 -3.21
N LEU A 24 -1.04 11.04 -2.20
CA LEU A 24 -1.42 11.20 -0.81
C LEU A 24 -0.46 12.16 -0.11
N ASN A 25 -1.01 13.25 0.43
CA ASN A 25 -0.29 14.17 1.29
C ASN A 25 -1.11 14.40 2.55
N LEU A 26 -0.71 13.75 3.65
CA LEU A 26 -1.46 13.76 4.91
C LEU A 26 -1.53 15.15 5.53
N TRP A 27 -0.47 15.96 5.38
CA TRP A 27 -0.43 17.31 5.93
C TRP A 27 -1.37 18.26 5.19
N LYS A 28 -1.31 18.31 3.86
CA LYS A 28 -2.22 19.14 3.05
C LYS A 28 -3.67 18.71 3.24
N LEU A 29 -3.92 17.39 3.31
CA LEU A 29 -5.25 16.85 3.59
C LEU A 29 -5.80 17.33 4.94
N HIS A 30 -4.94 17.35 5.97
CA HIS A 30 -5.33 17.85 7.29
C HIS A 30 -5.67 19.34 7.28
N GLN A 31 -4.91 20.16 6.55
CA GLN A 31 -5.17 21.60 6.41
C GLN A 31 -6.48 21.87 5.68
N VAL A 32 -6.71 21.22 4.52
CA VAL A 32 -7.97 21.35 3.76
C VAL A 32 -9.16 20.92 4.59
N HIS A 33 -9.05 19.81 5.33
CA HIS A 33 -10.12 19.36 6.22
C HIS A 33 -10.41 20.35 7.37
N SER A 34 -9.39 21.07 7.83
CA SER A 34 -9.56 22.10 8.85
C SER A 34 -10.33 23.30 8.30
N ILE A 35 -9.99 23.78 7.10
CA ILE A 35 -10.74 24.84 6.40
C ILE A 35 -12.20 24.40 6.17
N TYR A 36 -12.41 23.18 5.67
CA TYR A 36 -13.75 22.60 5.49
C TYR A 36 -14.58 22.63 6.78
N LYS A 37 -13.99 22.25 7.93
CA LYS A 37 -14.67 22.32 9.21
C LYS A 37 -15.03 23.76 9.59
N LEU A 38 -14.15 24.74 9.35
CA LEU A 38 -14.45 26.14 9.65
C LEU A 38 -15.61 26.67 8.81
N VAL A 39 -15.64 26.35 7.51
CA VAL A 39 -16.73 26.74 6.60
C VAL A 39 -18.06 26.12 7.02
N ILE A 40 -18.10 24.82 7.34
CA ILE A 40 -19.35 24.15 7.77
C ILE A 40 -19.90 24.70 9.08
N HIS A 41 -19.02 25.15 9.99
CA HIS A 41 -19.45 25.74 11.25
C HIS A 41 -19.69 27.25 11.13
N ASP A 42 -19.70 27.79 9.91
CA ASP A 42 -19.94 29.20 9.61
C ASP A 42 -18.95 30.15 10.33
N LEU A 43 -17.70 29.67 10.52
CA LEU A 43 -16.61 30.40 11.17
C LEU A 43 -15.67 31.08 10.17
N MET A 44 -15.83 30.80 8.87
CA MET A 44 -14.96 31.26 7.80
C MET A 44 -15.78 31.40 6.52
N SER A 45 -15.57 32.50 5.78
CA SER A 45 -16.29 32.76 4.53
C SER A 45 -15.77 31.87 3.38
N VAL A 46 -16.59 31.68 2.34
CA VAL A 46 -16.22 30.89 1.16
C VAL A 46 -15.03 31.51 0.41
N GLU A 47 -14.97 32.85 0.35
CA GLU A 47 -13.89 33.57 -0.32
C GLU A 47 -12.55 33.38 0.40
N GLU A 48 -12.54 33.55 1.73
CA GLU A 48 -11.36 33.26 2.54
C GLU A 48 -10.95 31.79 2.40
N ALA A 49 -11.91 30.86 2.39
CA ALA A 49 -11.64 29.44 2.26
C ALA A 49 -10.99 29.11 0.93
N ASN A 50 -11.43 29.75 -0.16
CA ASN A 50 -10.85 29.59 -1.48
C ASN A 50 -9.39 30.06 -1.50
N SER A 51 -9.13 31.28 -0.98
CA SER A 51 -7.75 31.81 -0.87
C SER A 51 -6.84 30.92 -0.01
N GLY A 52 -7.38 30.34 1.07
CA GLY A 52 -6.67 29.41 1.94
C GLY A 52 -6.33 28.09 1.24
N ILE A 53 -7.24 27.55 0.42
CA ILE A 53 -7.01 26.34 -0.37
C ILE A 53 -5.94 26.61 -1.44
N ASP A 54 -5.99 27.73 -2.14
CA ASP A 54 -4.98 28.11 -3.13
C ASP A 54 -3.58 28.22 -2.51
N ALA A 55 -3.47 28.80 -1.32
CA ALA A 55 -2.22 28.84 -0.57
C ALA A 55 -1.70 27.44 -0.22
N ILE A 56 -2.57 26.49 0.14
CA ILE A 56 -2.19 25.09 0.44
C ILE A 56 -1.73 24.36 -0.82
N LEU A 57 -2.40 24.60 -1.96
CA LEU A 57 -2.01 24.02 -3.25
C LEU A 57 -0.62 24.53 -3.68
N ALA A 58 -0.35 25.82 -3.49
CA ALA A 58 0.95 26.45 -3.80
C ALA A 58 2.10 26.03 -2.86
N GLN A 59 1.80 25.56 -1.65
CA GLN A 59 2.84 25.13 -0.69
C GLN A 59 3.67 23.95 -1.21
N LYS A 60 4.98 23.99 -0.95
CA LYS A 60 5.89 22.87 -1.23
C LYS A 60 5.62 21.69 -0.28
N ASN A 61 5.88 20.46 -0.74
CA ASN A 61 5.86 19.27 0.10
C ASN A 61 6.87 19.37 1.26
N LEU A 62 6.55 18.77 2.41
CA LEU A 62 7.38 18.84 3.62
C LEU A 62 8.73 18.16 3.41
N TYR A 63 8.72 16.97 2.82
CA TYR A 63 9.92 16.18 2.56
C TYR A 63 10.23 16.20 1.06
N PRO A 64 11.47 16.60 0.68
CA PRO A 64 11.89 16.59 -0.71
C PRO A 64 12.07 15.16 -1.24
N PRO A 65 12.04 14.95 -2.58
CA PRO A 65 12.08 13.62 -3.18
C PRO A 65 13.25 12.73 -2.73
N TRP A 66 14.44 13.31 -2.51
CA TRP A 66 15.62 12.54 -2.08
C TRP A 66 15.48 11.94 -0.67
N VAL A 67 14.74 12.62 0.23
CA VAL A 67 14.44 12.07 1.56
C VAL A 67 13.44 10.92 1.42
N CYS A 68 12.44 11.07 0.54
CA CYS A 68 11.48 10.00 0.27
C CYS A 68 12.15 8.74 -0.27
N VAL A 69 13.19 8.87 -1.10
CA VAL A 69 14.00 7.75 -1.60
C VAL A 69 14.65 6.97 -0.45
N LEU A 70 15.33 7.66 0.47
CA LEU A 70 15.98 7.02 1.61
C LEU A 70 14.95 6.40 2.57
N LEU A 71 13.83 7.07 2.81
CA LEU A 71 12.73 6.54 3.60
C LEU A 71 12.12 5.29 2.96
N TYR A 72 12.07 5.22 1.63
CA TYR A 72 11.59 4.05 0.92
C TYR A 72 12.46 2.81 1.17
N GLY A 73 13.79 2.98 1.10
CA GLY A 73 14.75 1.94 1.49
C GLY A 73 14.62 1.54 2.95
N PHE A 74 14.49 2.52 3.86
CA PHE A 74 14.28 2.28 5.28
C PHE A 74 13.00 1.47 5.54
N CYS A 75 11.88 1.85 4.94
CA CYS A 75 10.62 1.14 5.08
C CYS A 75 10.69 -0.29 4.51
N SER A 76 11.33 -0.48 3.35
CA SER A 76 11.56 -1.80 2.75
C SER A 76 12.40 -2.71 3.66
N SER A 77 13.39 -2.12 4.32
CA SER A 77 14.20 -2.79 5.33
C SER A 77 13.37 -3.20 6.55
N MET A 78 12.60 -2.29 7.14
CA MET A 78 11.83 -2.54 8.36
C MET A 78 10.65 -3.50 8.16
N VAL A 79 10.04 -3.55 6.97
CA VAL A 79 8.93 -4.49 6.68
C VAL A 79 9.39 -5.93 6.49
N THR A 80 10.64 -6.13 6.04
CA THR A 80 11.19 -7.45 5.69
C THR A 80 11.14 -8.46 6.85
N PRO A 81 11.58 -8.13 8.08
CA PRO A 81 11.60 -9.11 9.18
C PRO A 81 10.23 -9.49 9.73
N PHE A 82 9.30 -8.53 9.85
CA PHE A 82 8.02 -8.78 10.52
C PHE A 82 6.93 -9.31 9.58
N ALA A 83 6.94 -8.94 8.30
CA ALA A 83 5.93 -9.34 7.33
C ALA A 83 6.34 -10.59 6.53
N PHE A 84 7.63 -10.73 6.21
CA PHE A 84 8.13 -11.77 5.30
C PHE A 84 9.18 -12.68 5.94
N SER A 85 9.35 -12.62 7.27
CA SER A 85 10.25 -13.47 8.06
C SER A 85 11.72 -13.43 7.62
N GLY A 86 12.21 -12.27 7.16
CA GLY A 86 13.62 -12.13 6.76
C GLY A 86 14.60 -11.91 7.92
N ASP A 87 15.83 -12.38 7.74
CA ASP A 87 16.98 -12.15 8.61
C ASP A 87 17.56 -10.72 8.53
N TRP A 88 18.49 -10.40 9.44
CA TRP A 88 19.27 -9.15 9.44
C TRP A 88 20.00 -8.87 8.12
N ILE A 89 20.48 -9.92 7.44
CA ILE A 89 21.13 -9.78 6.12
C ILE A 89 20.10 -9.38 5.07
N ASN A 90 18.93 -10.04 5.05
CA ASN A 90 17.83 -9.71 4.15
C ASN A 90 17.34 -8.27 4.39
N MET A 91 17.30 -7.84 5.65
CA MET A 91 16.96 -6.46 6.02
C MET A 91 17.90 -5.43 5.38
N ALA A 92 19.22 -5.68 5.40
CA ALA A 92 20.20 -4.83 4.76
C ALA A 92 20.09 -4.87 3.22
N THR A 93 19.90 -6.05 2.63
CA THR A 93 19.74 -6.19 1.19
C THR A 93 18.48 -5.48 0.67
N SER A 94 17.35 -5.63 1.37
CA SER A 94 16.10 -4.92 1.08
C SER A 94 16.23 -3.41 1.20
N PHE A 95 17.13 -2.90 2.05
CA PHE A 95 17.39 -1.46 2.13
C PHE A 95 17.98 -0.93 0.82
N PHE A 96 18.99 -1.61 0.25
CA PHE A 96 19.64 -1.18 -0.99
C PHE A 96 18.73 -1.33 -2.20
N ILE A 97 18.05 -2.48 -2.33
CA ILE A 97 17.11 -2.71 -3.43
C ILE A 97 15.92 -1.75 -3.31
N GLY A 98 15.35 -1.58 -2.11
CA GLY A 98 14.29 -0.61 -1.86
C GLY A 98 14.71 0.82 -2.15
N THR A 99 15.94 1.22 -1.83
CA THR A 99 16.46 2.55 -2.19
C THR A 99 16.53 2.72 -3.71
N CYS A 100 16.95 1.68 -4.45
CA CYS A 100 16.94 1.68 -5.91
C CYS A 100 15.53 1.89 -6.47
N VAL A 101 14.53 1.16 -5.95
CA VAL A 101 13.11 1.34 -6.31
C VAL A 101 12.63 2.76 -5.98
N GLY A 102 12.99 3.28 -4.80
CA GLY A 102 12.69 4.65 -4.39
C GLY A 102 13.24 5.67 -5.38
N CYS A 103 14.47 5.50 -5.87
CA CYS A 103 15.05 6.33 -6.92
C CYS A 103 14.22 6.28 -8.21
N LEU A 104 13.82 5.07 -8.66
CA LEU A 104 12.98 4.90 -9.84
C LEU A 104 11.63 5.62 -9.68
N GLN A 105 11.02 5.53 -8.49
CA GLN A 105 9.70 6.12 -8.19
C GLN A 105 9.75 7.65 -8.06
N PHE A 106 10.65 8.20 -7.26
CA PHE A 106 10.63 9.62 -6.89
C PHE A 106 11.51 10.51 -7.79
N ILE A 107 12.48 9.95 -8.51
CA ILE A 107 13.39 10.70 -9.39
C ILE A 107 13.07 10.43 -10.86
N VAL A 108 13.01 9.16 -11.27
CA VAL A 108 12.88 8.79 -12.68
C VAL A 108 11.44 8.95 -13.19
N SER A 109 10.44 8.44 -12.45
CA SER A 109 9.02 8.58 -12.81
C SER A 109 8.57 10.04 -12.86
N GLN A 110 9.12 10.93 -12.04
CA GLN A 110 8.81 12.36 -12.09
C GLN A 110 9.36 13.08 -13.34
N ARG A 111 10.37 12.49 -14.03
CA ARG A 111 10.98 13.08 -15.22
C ARG A 111 10.29 12.69 -16.52
N SER A 112 9.64 11.53 -16.58
CA SER A 112 9.00 11.02 -17.80
C SER A 112 7.63 10.41 -17.50
N ASN A 113 6.59 11.00 -18.09
CA ASN A 113 5.23 10.46 -18.01
C ASN A 113 5.12 9.05 -18.62
N LEU A 114 5.90 8.76 -19.67
CA LEU A 114 5.93 7.42 -20.28
C LEU A 114 6.46 6.38 -19.30
N TYR A 115 7.55 6.71 -18.58
CA TYR A 115 8.11 5.80 -17.58
C TYR A 115 7.16 5.61 -16.40
N SER A 116 6.43 6.65 -15.99
CA SER A 116 5.45 6.52 -14.90
C SER A 116 4.34 5.50 -15.19
N ASN A 117 4.00 5.24 -16.46
CA ASN A 117 2.98 4.26 -16.83
C ASN A 117 3.49 2.81 -16.84
N VAL A 118 4.81 2.60 -16.83
CA VAL A 118 5.47 1.27 -16.88
C VAL A 118 6.37 1.07 -15.66
N PHE A 119 6.28 1.97 -14.69
CA PHE A 119 7.12 1.98 -13.49
C PHE A 119 6.95 0.66 -12.72
N GLU A 120 5.71 0.18 -12.59
CA GLU A 120 5.42 -1.06 -11.86
C GLU A 120 6.17 -2.26 -12.41
N VAL A 121 6.11 -2.43 -13.74
CA VAL A 121 6.71 -3.55 -14.46
C VAL A 121 8.22 -3.45 -14.39
N THR A 122 8.78 -2.27 -14.65
CA THR A 122 10.24 -2.09 -14.63
C THR A 122 10.83 -2.25 -13.23
N ALA A 123 10.17 -1.74 -12.20
CA ALA A 123 10.60 -1.90 -10.82
C ALA A 123 10.55 -3.37 -10.37
N SER A 124 9.47 -4.11 -10.68
CA SER A 124 9.36 -5.52 -10.29
C SER A 124 10.37 -6.42 -11.02
N ILE A 125 10.70 -6.12 -12.28
CA ILE A 125 11.79 -6.80 -13.02
C ILE A 125 13.13 -6.57 -12.32
N VAL A 126 13.49 -5.31 -12.01
CA VAL A 126 14.76 -4.97 -11.36
C VAL A 126 14.87 -5.64 -9.99
N VAL A 127 13.82 -5.54 -9.17
CA VAL A 127 13.80 -6.14 -7.83
C VAL A 127 13.93 -7.66 -7.90
N SER A 128 13.22 -8.31 -8.81
CA SER A 128 13.23 -9.78 -8.92
C SER A 128 14.55 -10.29 -9.50
N PHE A 129 15.12 -9.59 -10.48
CA PHE A 129 16.44 -9.88 -11.02
C PHE A 129 17.52 -9.72 -9.94
N CYS A 130 17.59 -8.58 -9.26
CA CYS A 130 18.57 -8.33 -8.21
C CYS A 130 18.38 -9.26 -7.00
N GLY A 131 17.13 -9.49 -6.59
CA GLY A 131 16.81 -10.39 -5.48
C GLY A 131 17.24 -11.82 -5.78
N ARG A 132 17.00 -12.31 -7.00
CA ARG A 132 17.43 -13.66 -7.41
C ARG A 132 18.94 -13.74 -7.55
N ALA A 133 19.57 -12.70 -8.08
CA ALA A 133 21.02 -12.62 -8.19
C ALA A 133 21.72 -12.71 -6.83
N LEU A 134 21.29 -11.89 -5.87
CA LEU A 134 21.89 -11.87 -4.53
C LEU A 134 21.58 -13.13 -3.72
N GLY A 135 20.37 -13.67 -3.88
CA GLY A 135 19.98 -14.95 -3.25
C GLY A 135 20.71 -16.17 -3.82
N SER A 136 21.27 -16.08 -5.04
CA SER A 136 22.03 -17.15 -5.67
C SER A 136 23.49 -17.22 -5.24
N ILE A 137 23.99 -16.23 -4.49
CA ILE A 137 25.39 -16.22 -4.04
C ILE A 137 25.59 -17.31 -2.96
N PRO A 138 26.54 -18.24 -3.14
CA PRO A 138 26.76 -19.32 -2.17
C PRO A 138 27.18 -18.76 -0.81
N LYS A 139 26.59 -19.30 0.27
CA LYS A 139 26.83 -18.92 1.68
C LYS A 139 26.43 -17.48 2.07
N SER A 140 25.71 -16.74 1.22
CA SER A 140 25.28 -15.37 1.54
C SER A 140 24.15 -15.28 2.58
N ASN A 141 23.43 -16.39 2.84
CA ASN A 141 22.21 -16.43 3.66
C ASN A 141 21.12 -15.43 3.21
N ILE A 142 21.14 -15.01 1.93
CA ILE A 142 20.14 -14.09 1.37
C ILE A 142 18.96 -14.91 0.87
N CYS A 143 17.79 -14.67 1.44
CA CYS A 143 16.55 -15.30 1.03
C CYS A 143 15.89 -14.49 -0.08
N PHE A 144 15.63 -15.12 -1.22
CA PHE A 144 14.98 -14.47 -2.37
C PHE A 144 13.58 -13.97 -2.00
N GLY A 145 12.75 -14.83 -1.39
CA GLY A 145 11.36 -14.50 -1.05
C GLY A 145 11.21 -13.26 -0.18
N ALA A 146 11.90 -13.23 0.96
CA ALA A 146 11.81 -12.09 1.89
C ALA A 146 12.38 -10.79 1.31
N THR A 147 13.48 -10.87 0.56
CA THR A 147 14.16 -9.69 0.00
C THR A 147 13.30 -9.03 -1.09
N VAL A 148 12.75 -9.83 -2.01
CA VAL A 148 11.89 -9.34 -3.09
C VAL A 148 10.58 -8.78 -2.53
N GLN A 149 9.92 -9.51 -1.62
CA GLN A 149 8.68 -9.02 -1.00
C GLN A 149 8.87 -7.74 -0.20
N GLY A 150 9.94 -7.69 0.61
CA GLY A 150 10.28 -6.51 1.39
C GLY A 150 10.49 -5.28 0.51
N SER A 151 11.17 -5.45 -0.62
CA SER A 151 11.46 -4.37 -1.57
C SER A 151 10.25 -3.96 -2.41
N LEU A 152 9.31 -4.88 -2.68
CA LEU A 152 8.07 -4.59 -3.40
C LEU A 152 6.96 -4.06 -2.49
N ALA A 153 7.05 -4.23 -1.18
CA ALA A 153 6.00 -3.97 -0.19
C ALA A 153 5.28 -2.61 -0.33
N LEU A 154 6.01 -1.59 -0.74
CA LEU A 154 5.51 -0.22 -0.90
C LEU A 154 4.98 0.10 -2.30
N ILE A 155 5.30 -0.73 -3.31
CA ILE A 155 4.74 -0.63 -4.67
C ILE A 155 3.31 -1.18 -4.70
N LEU A 156 2.95 -2.10 -3.80
CA LEU A 156 1.64 -2.74 -3.83
C LEU A 156 0.51 -1.69 -3.86
N PRO A 157 -0.52 -1.89 -4.71
CA PRO A 157 -1.60 -0.92 -4.91
C PRO A 157 -2.60 -0.90 -3.74
N GLY A 158 -2.13 -1.06 -2.50
CA GLY A 158 -2.96 -1.26 -1.32
C GLY A 158 -3.88 -0.08 -1.01
N TYR A 159 -3.39 1.15 -1.20
CA TYR A 159 -4.21 2.35 -1.06
C TYR A 159 -5.34 2.40 -2.09
N ILE A 160 -5.03 2.06 -3.35
CA ILE A 160 -5.99 2.12 -4.46
C ILE A 160 -7.10 1.10 -4.23
N ILE A 161 -6.74 -0.12 -3.82
CA ILE A 161 -7.71 -1.18 -3.51
C ILE A 161 -8.56 -0.77 -2.30
N LEU A 162 -7.96 -0.27 -1.23
CA LEU A 162 -8.71 0.22 -0.06
C LEU A 162 -9.71 1.33 -0.43
N CYS A 163 -9.28 2.36 -1.17
CA CYS A 163 -10.18 3.41 -1.61
C CYS A 163 -11.28 2.86 -2.52
N GLY A 164 -10.94 1.93 -3.42
CA GLY A 164 -11.90 1.26 -4.27
C GLY A 164 -12.98 0.52 -3.48
N SER A 165 -12.60 -0.22 -2.43
CA SER A 165 -13.53 -1.00 -1.62
C SER A 165 -14.39 -0.10 -0.75
N LEU A 166 -13.81 0.95 -0.17
CA LEU A 166 -14.57 1.95 0.61
C LEU A 166 -15.59 2.68 -0.25
N GLU A 167 -15.24 3.06 -1.48
CA GLU A 167 -16.16 3.73 -2.41
C GLU A 167 -17.27 2.81 -2.92
N LEU A 168 -16.95 1.53 -3.19
CA LEU A 168 -17.96 0.52 -3.51
C LEU A 168 -18.98 0.38 -2.38
N GLN A 169 -18.51 0.34 -1.13
CA GLN A 169 -19.38 0.22 0.05
C GLN A 169 -20.18 1.50 0.32
N SER A 170 -19.62 2.68 0.01
CA SER A 170 -20.34 3.96 0.10
C SER A 170 -21.32 4.20 -1.06
N ARG A 171 -21.63 3.17 -1.85
CA ARG A 171 -22.51 3.21 -3.04
C ARG A 171 -22.01 4.09 -4.19
N ASN A 172 -20.72 4.47 -4.20
CA ASN A 172 -20.09 5.09 -5.36
C ASN A 172 -19.51 4.01 -6.30
N ILE A 173 -20.42 3.25 -6.92
CA ILE A 173 -20.08 1.97 -7.58
C ILE A 173 -19.10 2.19 -8.75
N VAL A 174 -19.31 3.23 -9.56
CA VAL A 174 -18.50 3.47 -10.77
C VAL A 174 -17.05 3.79 -10.41
N ALA A 175 -16.83 4.74 -9.49
CA ALA A 175 -15.49 5.16 -9.12
C ALA A 175 -14.73 4.07 -8.33
N GLY A 176 -15.45 3.31 -7.49
CA GLY A 176 -14.88 2.17 -6.77
C GLY A 176 -14.53 1.00 -7.70
N ALA A 177 -15.42 0.65 -8.63
CA ALA A 177 -15.20 -0.46 -9.58
C ALA A 177 -14.01 -0.21 -10.51
N VAL A 178 -13.86 1.03 -11.02
CA VAL A 178 -12.72 1.39 -11.89
C VAL A 178 -11.39 1.26 -11.15
N ARG A 179 -11.31 1.71 -9.88
CA ARG A 179 -10.09 1.56 -9.08
C ARG A 179 -9.76 0.10 -8.76
N MET A 180 -10.78 -0.70 -8.45
CA MET A 180 -10.60 -2.14 -8.24
C MET A 180 -10.08 -2.84 -9.48
N PHE A 181 -10.69 -2.57 -10.64
CA PHE A 181 -10.25 -3.15 -11.91
C PHE A 181 -8.81 -2.72 -12.25
N TYR A 182 -8.49 -1.44 -12.08
CA TYR A 182 -7.12 -0.95 -12.27
C TYR A 182 -6.11 -1.67 -11.35
N ALA A 183 -6.45 -1.92 -10.09
CA ALA A 183 -5.57 -2.63 -9.18
C ALA A 183 -5.36 -4.12 -9.53
N ILE A 184 -6.34 -4.77 -10.17
CA ILE A 184 -6.18 -6.12 -10.73
C ILE A 184 -5.15 -6.09 -11.86
N ILE A 185 -5.28 -5.14 -12.80
CA ILE A 185 -4.31 -4.98 -13.89
C ILE A 185 -2.91 -4.64 -13.35
N TYR A 186 -2.83 -3.77 -12.34
CA TYR A 186 -1.59 -3.44 -11.65
C TYR A 186 -0.92 -4.68 -11.04
N SER A 187 -1.72 -5.54 -10.41
CA SER A 187 -1.27 -6.81 -9.83
C SER A 187 -0.74 -7.77 -10.88
N LEU A 188 -1.39 -7.84 -12.05
CA LEU A 188 -0.92 -8.63 -13.19
C LEU A 188 0.41 -8.13 -13.74
N PHE A 189 0.59 -6.80 -13.86
CA PHE A 189 1.86 -6.19 -14.24
C PHE A 189 2.98 -6.49 -13.25
N LEU A 190 2.67 -6.46 -11.96
CA LEU A 190 3.62 -6.79 -10.91
C LEU A 190 4.01 -8.28 -10.96
N GLY A 191 3.03 -9.18 -11.12
CA GLY A 191 3.26 -10.62 -11.30
C GLY A 191 4.10 -10.94 -12.55
N PHE A 192 3.74 -10.36 -13.70
CA PHE A 192 4.50 -10.50 -14.94
C PHE A 192 5.97 -10.05 -14.78
N GLY A 193 6.20 -8.88 -14.17
CA GLY A 193 7.56 -8.38 -13.98
C GLY A 193 8.37 -9.21 -12.98
N ILE A 194 7.74 -9.83 -11.98
CA ILE A 194 8.40 -10.82 -11.10
C ILE A 194 8.87 -12.02 -11.92
N THR A 195 7.97 -12.65 -12.69
CA THR A 195 8.30 -13.82 -13.52
C THR A 195 9.39 -13.49 -14.52
N LEU A 196 9.27 -12.36 -15.23
CA LEU A 196 10.25 -11.94 -16.22
C LEU A 196 11.62 -11.65 -15.60
N GLY A 197 11.68 -10.90 -14.50
CA GLY A 197 12.93 -10.62 -13.81
C GLY A 197 13.61 -11.88 -13.27
N ALA A 198 12.83 -12.80 -12.71
CA ALA A 198 13.33 -14.10 -12.25
C ALA A 198 13.83 -14.96 -13.42
N ALA A 199 13.10 -15.04 -14.54
CA ALA A 199 13.47 -15.81 -15.72
C ALA A 199 14.74 -15.26 -16.38
N LEU A 200 14.88 -13.94 -16.50
CA LEU A 200 16.08 -13.30 -17.06
C LEU A 200 17.34 -13.66 -16.27
N PHE A 201 17.27 -13.70 -14.94
CA PHE A 201 18.41 -14.13 -14.14
C PHE A 201 18.65 -15.64 -14.21
N GLY A 202 17.58 -16.45 -14.19
CA GLY A 202 17.69 -17.91 -14.34
C GLY A 202 18.33 -18.32 -15.68
N TRP A 203 18.04 -17.57 -16.75
CA TRP A 203 18.66 -17.77 -18.05
C TRP A 203 20.16 -17.44 -18.05
N LEU A 204 20.59 -16.47 -17.24
CA LEU A 204 22.01 -16.13 -17.10
C LEU A 204 22.76 -17.10 -16.19
N TYR A 205 22.09 -17.66 -15.18
CA TYR A 205 22.70 -18.53 -14.15
C TYR A 205 21.81 -19.74 -13.83
N HIS A 206 22.27 -20.92 -14.24
CA HIS A 206 21.50 -22.17 -14.13
C HIS A 206 21.23 -22.63 -12.68
N ASP A 207 22.13 -22.35 -11.74
CA ASP A 207 21.97 -22.72 -10.32
C ASP A 207 21.26 -21.63 -9.50
N ALA A 208 20.32 -20.91 -10.12
CA ALA A 208 19.61 -19.81 -9.47
C ALA A 208 18.74 -20.30 -8.30
N THR A 209 18.74 -19.53 -7.20
CA THR A 209 17.90 -19.85 -6.03
C THR A 209 16.41 -19.87 -6.36
N ASN A 210 15.72 -20.80 -5.72
CA ASN A 210 14.26 -20.98 -5.76
C ASN A 210 13.64 -20.84 -4.36
N GLU A 211 14.41 -20.36 -3.37
CA GLU A 211 13.97 -20.28 -1.98
C GLU A 211 12.96 -19.13 -1.80
N THR A 212 11.68 -19.47 -1.73
CA THR A 212 10.57 -18.54 -1.49
C THR A 212 10.26 -18.37 0.00
N THR A 213 10.65 -19.34 0.81
CA THR A 213 10.46 -19.33 2.27
C THR A 213 11.81 -19.41 2.98
N CYS A 214 12.04 -18.52 3.94
CA CYS A 214 13.35 -18.38 4.56
C CYS A 214 13.52 -19.33 5.75
N ALA A 215 14.64 -20.06 5.81
CA ALA A 215 14.93 -20.97 6.92
C ALA A 215 15.23 -20.27 8.26
N LYS A 216 15.85 -19.09 8.20
CA LYS A 216 16.23 -18.30 9.38
C LYS A 216 15.29 -17.10 9.53
N HIS A 217 14.89 -16.84 10.77
CA HIS A 217 13.95 -15.80 11.13
C HIS A 217 14.43 -15.04 12.36
N VAL A 218 14.23 -13.73 12.34
CA VAL A 218 14.49 -12.87 13.51
C VAL A 218 13.47 -13.19 14.61
N SER A 219 13.93 -13.14 15.86
CA SER A 219 13.08 -13.34 17.04
C SER A 219 11.83 -12.44 16.99
N PRO A 220 10.63 -12.99 17.27
CA PRO A 220 9.38 -12.22 17.26
C PRO A 220 9.40 -10.97 18.15
N TRP A 221 10.25 -10.94 19.18
CA TRP A 221 10.42 -9.79 20.07
C TRP A 221 10.85 -8.51 19.35
N PHE A 222 11.63 -8.60 18.27
CA PHE A 222 12.05 -7.41 17.52
C PHE A 222 10.91 -6.76 16.73
N ARG A 223 9.76 -7.43 16.57
CA ARG A 223 8.57 -6.85 15.91
C ARG A 223 8.06 -5.62 16.64
N PHE A 224 8.27 -5.52 17.96
CA PHE A 224 7.96 -4.32 18.75
C PHE A 224 8.76 -3.08 18.33
N ILE A 225 9.90 -3.25 17.65
CA ILE A 225 10.72 -2.15 17.14
C ILE A 225 10.42 -1.91 15.66
N PHE A 226 10.36 -2.99 14.86
CA PHE A 226 10.19 -2.88 13.42
C PHE A 226 8.83 -2.33 13.00
N VAL A 227 7.75 -2.68 13.70
CA VAL A 227 6.39 -2.21 13.36
C VAL A 227 6.25 -0.69 13.60
N PRO A 228 6.64 -0.13 14.76
CA PRO A 228 6.68 1.32 14.92
C PRO A 228 7.59 2.01 13.90
N ALA A 229 8.78 1.48 13.67
CA ALA A 229 9.75 2.07 12.73
C ALA A 229 9.18 2.13 11.31
N PHE A 230 8.58 1.05 10.82
CA PHE A 230 7.91 1.01 9.53
C PHE A 230 6.71 1.98 9.46
N SER A 231 5.91 2.06 10.53
CA SER A 231 4.78 2.99 10.61
C SER A 231 5.22 4.46 10.56
N ILE A 232 6.30 4.81 11.26
CA ILE A 232 6.91 6.15 11.22
C ILE A 232 7.39 6.46 9.80
N GLY A 233 8.10 5.53 9.17
CA GLY A 233 8.58 5.70 7.80
C GLY A 233 7.45 5.88 6.79
N LEU A 234 6.38 5.07 6.89
CA LEU A 234 5.17 5.23 6.08
C LEU A 234 4.49 6.59 6.27
N ALA A 235 4.39 7.08 7.51
CA ALA A 235 3.83 8.39 7.79
C ALA A 235 4.67 9.50 7.15
N LEU A 236 6.01 9.41 7.25
CA LEU A 236 6.93 10.37 6.65
C LEU A 236 6.89 10.36 5.12
N ILE A 237 6.88 9.18 4.49
CA ILE A 237 6.74 9.04 3.02
C ILE A 237 5.46 9.73 2.53
N ASN A 238 4.36 9.57 3.27
CA ASN A 238 3.07 10.19 2.97
C ASN A 238 2.93 11.64 3.48
N GLN A 239 4.05 12.33 3.71
CA GLN A 239 4.12 13.76 4.04
C GLN A 239 3.39 14.13 5.34
N ALA A 240 3.37 13.24 6.34
CA ALA A 240 2.83 13.56 7.66
C ALA A 240 3.74 14.52 8.42
N ARG A 241 3.13 15.42 9.20
CA ARG A 241 3.86 16.28 10.13
C ARG A 241 4.28 15.48 11.36
N TRP A 242 5.47 15.76 11.89
CA TRP A 242 6.04 15.09 13.08
C TRP A 242 5.10 15.01 14.29
N THR A 243 4.22 16.00 14.48
CA THR A 243 3.25 16.01 15.58
C THR A 243 2.15 14.96 15.44
N GLN A 244 1.86 14.48 14.23
CA GLN A 244 0.82 13.47 13.96
C GLN A 244 1.36 12.04 14.05
N ILE A 245 2.67 11.86 13.90
CA ILE A 245 3.32 10.55 13.83
C ILE A 245 3.09 9.71 15.10
N PRO A 246 3.24 10.22 16.34
CA PRO A 246 3.10 9.37 17.54
C PRO A 246 1.73 8.70 17.64
N VAL A 247 0.66 9.44 17.30
CA VAL A 247 -0.71 8.91 17.33
C VAL A 247 -0.91 7.87 16.22
N MET A 248 -0.43 8.15 15.00
CA MET A 248 -0.50 7.21 13.87
C MET A 248 0.23 5.91 14.18
N THR A 249 1.43 6.01 14.76
CA THR A 249 2.27 4.87 15.14
C THR A 249 1.60 4.04 16.24
N PHE A 250 1.02 4.68 17.26
CA PHE A 250 0.29 3.98 18.32
C PHE A 250 -0.88 3.16 17.76
N ILE A 251 -1.74 3.78 16.94
CA ILE A 251 -2.90 3.11 16.31
C ILE A 251 -2.43 1.94 15.43
N SER A 252 -1.36 2.12 14.67
CA SER A 252 -0.77 1.10 13.81
C SER A 252 -0.24 -0.09 14.62
N CYS A 253 0.43 0.14 15.74
CA CYS A 253 0.92 -0.92 16.62
C CYS A 253 -0.23 -1.73 17.25
N CYS A 254 -1.28 -1.06 17.74
CA CYS A 254 -2.46 -1.74 18.25
C CYS A 254 -3.11 -2.63 17.19
N GLY A 255 -3.23 -2.14 15.95
CA GLY A 255 -3.72 -2.92 14.83
C GLY A 255 -2.86 -4.16 14.56
N TYR A 256 -1.54 -4.02 14.53
CA TYR A 256 -0.62 -5.15 14.30
C TYR A 256 -0.68 -6.21 15.40
N VAL A 257 -0.81 -5.80 16.67
CA VAL A 257 -0.96 -6.73 17.80
C VAL A 257 -2.19 -7.62 17.59
N VAL A 258 -3.30 -7.04 17.14
CA VAL A 258 -4.53 -7.79 16.82
C VAL A 258 -4.29 -8.74 15.66
N THR A 259 -3.61 -8.30 14.59
CA THR A 259 -3.25 -9.16 13.45
C THR A 259 -2.42 -10.36 13.91
N TYR A 260 -1.43 -10.13 14.78
CA TYR A 260 -0.55 -11.17 15.28
C TYR A 260 -1.31 -12.24 16.08
N PHE A 261 -2.11 -11.83 17.07
CA PHE A 261 -2.89 -12.77 17.88
C PHE A 261 -3.99 -13.46 17.07
N SER A 262 -4.65 -12.74 16.16
CA SER A 262 -5.69 -13.31 15.30
C SER A 262 -5.10 -14.35 14.34
N GLY A 263 -3.90 -14.09 13.80
CA GLY A 263 -3.20 -15.02 12.91
C GLY A 263 -2.74 -16.30 13.60
N LEU A 264 -2.55 -16.30 14.92
CA LEU A 264 -2.29 -17.53 15.69
C LEU A 264 -3.52 -18.43 15.79
N HIS A 265 -4.72 -17.83 15.86
CA HIS A 265 -5.97 -18.55 16.06
C HIS A 265 -6.65 -18.93 14.72
N PHE A 266 -6.67 -18.02 13.75
CA PHE A 266 -7.31 -18.20 12.45
C PHE A 266 -6.27 -18.43 11.35
N LYS A 267 -5.98 -19.71 11.09
CA LYS A 267 -5.07 -20.12 10.00
C LYS A 267 -5.81 -20.08 8.66
N ASN A 268 -5.12 -19.71 7.58
CA ASN A 268 -5.63 -19.65 6.19
C ASN A 268 -6.77 -18.65 5.93
N SER A 269 -6.94 -17.61 6.74
CA SER A 269 -7.95 -16.56 6.49
C SER A 269 -7.40 -15.16 6.76
N THR A 270 -6.62 -14.63 5.82
CA THR A 270 -6.01 -13.28 5.89
C THR A 270 -7.06 -12.17 5.98
N GLU A 271 -8.21 -12.36 5.31
CA GLU A 271 -9.35 -11.44 5.33
C GLU A 271 -9.85 -11.17 6.74
N PHE A 272 -10.04 -12.24 7.52
CA PHE A 272 -10.61 -12.16 8.86
C PHE A 272 -9.64 -11.46 9.83
N THR A 273 -8.36 -11.82 9.76
CA THR A 273 -7.31 -11.18 10.57
C THR A 273 -7.19 -9.68 10.27
N SER A 274 -7.28 -9.31 8.98
CA SER A 274 -7.22 -7.92 8.54
C SER A 274 -8.47 -7.12 8.95
N ALA A 275 -9.64 -7.77 8.93
CA ALA A 275 -10.89 -7.16 9.40
C ALA A 275 -10.88 -6.85 10.90
N MET A 276 -10.41 -7.79 11.73
CA MET A 276 -10.27 -7.56 13.17
C MET A 276 -9.27 -6.43 13.49
N ALA A 277 -8.13 -6.42 12.80
CA ALA A 277 -7.15 -5.36 12.97
C ALA A 277 -7.70 -3.99 12.54
N ALA A 278 -8.38 -3.93 11.40
CA ALA A 278 -9.01 -2.72 10.90
C ALA A 278 -10.15 -2.23 11.79
N PHE A 279 -10.88 -3.12 12.45
CA PHE A 279 -11.88 -2.78 13.45
C PHE A 279 -11.26 -2.03 14.64
N ILE A 280 -10.15 -2.52 15.18
CA ILE A 280 -9.43 -1.85 16.28
C ILE A 280 -8.79 -0.53 15.84
N ILE A 281 -8.16 -0.51 14.66
CA ILE A 281 -7.62 0.73 14.05
C ILE A 281 -8.74 1.76 13.91
N GLY A 282 -9.91 1.33 13.45
CA GLY A 282 -11.09 2.15 13.26
C GLY A 282 -11.66 2.68 14.58
N ILE A 283 -11.75 1.87 15.64
CA ILE A 283 -12.19 2.34 16.97
C ILE A 283 -11.25 3.43 17.48
N LEU A 284 -9.94 3.16 17.48
CA LEU A 284 -8.94 4.08 18.02
C LEU A 284 -8.87 5.37 17.20
N GLY A 285 -8.91 5.28 15.87
CA GLY A 285 -8.88 6.47 15.01
C GLY A 285 -10.15 7.32 15.12
N ASN A 286 -11.33 6.71 15.26
CA ASN A 286 -12.58 7.43 15.48
C ASN A 286 -12.64 8.06 16.87
N PHE A 287 -12.10 7.38 17.88
CA PHE A 287 -11.97 7.93 19.24
C PHE A 287 -11.01 9.12 19.28
N TYR A 288 -9.87 9.01 18.61
CA TYR A 288 -8.92 10.11 18.44
C TYR A 288 -9.58 11.34 17.78
N SER A 289 -10.32 11.13 16.69
CA SER A 289 -11.08 12.19 16.01
C SER A 289 -12.11 12.86 16.94
N ARG A 290 -12.76 12.09 17.81
CA ARG A 290 -13.76 12.60 18.76
C ARG A 290 -13.16 13.50 19.83
N ILE A 291 -12.01 13.13 20.39
CA ILE A 291 -11.37 13.90 21.48
C ILE A 291 -10.61 15.11 20.93
N TRP A 292 -9.81 14.90 19.88
CA TRP A 292 -8.84 15.89 19.41
C TRP A 292 -9.31 16.68 18.19
N LYS A 293 -10.58 16.51 17.77
CA LYS A 293 -11.18 17.12 16.58
C LYS A 293 -10.38 16.91 15.28
N GLY A 294 -9.48 15.92 15.24
CA GLY A 294 -8.64 15.59 14.10
C GLY A 294 -9.41 14.91 12.95
N LEU A 295 -8.71 14.66 11.83
CA LEU A 295 -9.22 13.84 10.72
C LEU A 295 -8.95 12.37 11.02
N ALA A 296 -10.00 11.59 11.28
CA ALA A 296 -9.91 10.18 11.65
C ALA A 296 -9.13 9.36 10.61
N VAL A 297 -9.43 9.56 9.32
CA VAL A 297 -8.84 8.82 8.19
C VAL A 297 -7.32 8.98 8.13
N SER A 298 -6.82 10.21 8.34
CA SER A 298 -5.38 10.49 8.31
C SER A 298 -4.64 9.71 9.41
N ALA A 299 -5.22 9.61 10.62
CA ALA A 299 -4.62 8.89 11.73
C ALA A 299 -4.65 7.36 11.56
N MET A 300 -5.65 6.82 10.85
CA MET A 300 -5.78 5.38 10.59
C MET A 300 -4.86 4.89 9.47
N LEU A 301 -4.52 5.75 8.51
CA LEU A 301 -3.96 5.33 7.24
C LEU A 301 -2.63 4.57 7.34
N PRO A 302 -1.64 5.01 8.14
CA PRO A 302 -0.41 4.22 8.33
C PRO A 302 -0.70 2.85 8.93
N GLY A 303 -1.66 2.76 9.86
CA GLY A 303 -2.11 1.49 10.43
C GLY A 303 -2.68 0.55 9.37
N ILE A 304 -3.47 1.08 8.42
CA ILE A 304 -4.02 0.30 7.31
C ILE A 304 -2.90 -0.17 6.37
N PHE A 305 -1.92 0.69 6.05
CA PHE A 305 -0.78 0.31 5.21
C PHE A 305 0.14 -0.75 5.83
N VAL A 306 0.11 -0.94 7.15
CA VAL A 306 0.78 -2.10 7.77
C VAL A 306 0.03 -3.41 7.51
N GLN A 307 -1.29 -3.36 7.27
CA GLN A 307 -2.12 -4.55 7.05
C GLN A 307 -2.15 -5.01 5.60
N VAL A 308 -2.11 -4.08 4.64
CA VAL A 308 -2.26 -4.42 3.22
C VAL A 308 -1.14 -5.34 2.69
N PRO A 309 0.16 -5.09 2.94
CA PRO A 309 1.23 -6.03 2.63
C PRO A 309 1.24 -7.16 3.67
N SER A 310 0.17 -7.95 3.71
CA SER A 310 0.18 -9.19 4.50
C SER A 310 1.13 -10.17 3.82
N GLY A 311 2.09 -10.71 4.58
CA GLY A 311 3.12 -11.65 4.09
C GLY A 311 2.56 -12.70 3.14
N VAL A 312 1.42 -13.25 3.52
CA VAL A 312 0.70 -14.31 2.82
C VAL A 312 0.29 -13.92 1.40
N ALA A 313 -0.23 -12.71 1.17
CA ALA A 313 -0.72 -12.30 -0.15
C ALA A 313 0.41 -12.22 -1.19
N SER A 314 1.59 -11.74 -0.78
CA SER A 314 2.75 -11.62 -1.66
C SER A 314 3.53 -12.93 -1.86
N GLN A 315 3.37 -13.90 -0.97
CA GLN A 315 4.03 -15.22 -1.03
C GLN A 315 3.54 -16.06 -2.20
N SER A 316 2.23 -16.10 -2.45
CA SER A 316 1.65 -16.83 -3.57
C SER A 316 2.15 -16.32 -4.93
N SER A 317 2.25 -14.99 -5.11
CA SER A 317 2.73 -14.39 -6.35
C SER A 317 4.20 -14.71 -6.64
N LEU A 318 5.04 -14.66 -5.61
CA LEU A 318 6.46 -14.97 -5.77
C LEU A 318 6.67 -16.43 -6.11
N LEU A 319 5.96 -17.33 -5.42
CA LEU A 319 6.03 -18.76 -5.69
C LEU A 319 5.62 -19.06 -7.12
N ALA A 320 4.48 -18.54 -7.57
CA ALA A 320 4.01 -18.66 -8.94
C ALA A 320 5.01 -18.08 -9.95
N GLY A 321 5.56 -16.90 -9.67
CA GLY A 321 6.49 -16.24 -10.57
C GLY A 321 7.82 -16.98 -10.73
N VAL A 322 8.36 -17.55 -9.64
CA VAL A 322 9.59 -18.36 -9.69
C VAL A 322 9.35 -19.71 -10.35
N GLN A 323 8.22 -20.38 -10.06
CA GLN A 323 7.86 -21.64 -10.70
C GLN A 323 7.73 -21.48 -12.21
N SER A 324 6.97 -20.47 -12.66
CA SER A 324 6.82 -20.16 -14.08
C SER A 324 8.16 -19.76 -14.71
N ALA A 325 9.00 -18.97 -14.01
CA ALA A 325 10.34 -18.64 -14.49
C ALA A 325 11.23 -19.87 -14.67
N ASN A 326 11.13 -20.85 -13.79
CA ASN A 326 11.89 -22.11 -13.88
C ASN A 326 11.42 -22.98 -15.02
N GLU A 327 10.11 -23.08 -15.25
CA GLU A 327 9.55 -23.79 -16.41
C GLU A 327 10.03 -23.17 -17.73
N ILE A 328 10.10 -21.84 -17.80
CA ILE A 328 10.61 -21.11 -18.98
C ILE A 328 12.10 -21.40 -19.22
N THR A 329 12.89 -21.54 -18.15
CA THR A 329 14.35 -21.66 -18.24
C THR A 329 14.84 -23.10 -18.36
N ASN A 330 14.21 -24.04 -17.66
CA ASN A 330 14.60 -25.45 -17.59
C ASN A 330 13.83 -26.28 -18.63
N SER A 331 14.11 -26.04 -19.92
CA SER A 331 13.58 -26.86 -21.01
C SER A 331 14.28 -28.23 -21.08
N SER A 332 13.98 -29.12 -20.13
CA SER A 332 14.30 -30.55 -20.20
C SER A 332 13.00 -31.35 -20.27
N SER A 333 12.59 -31.69 -21.50
CA SER A 333 11.69 -32.80 -21.85
C SER A 333 10.35 -32.93 -21.10
N SER A 334 9.36 -32.11 -21.48
CA SER A 334 8.00 -32.58 -21.81
C SER A 334 7.18 -31.42 -22.34
N SER A 335 6.89 -31.47 -23.63
CA SER A 335 5.92 -30.62 -24.32
C SER A 335 4.50 -30.94 -23.83
N GLU A 336 4.16 -30.52 -22.63
CA GLU A 336 2.80 -30.08 -22.35
C GLU A 336 2.83 -28.57 -22.44
N ALA A 337 2.09 -28.01 -23.39
CA ALA A 337 1.86 -26.58 -23.46
C ALA A 337 1.22 -26.18 -22.14
N ALA A 338 2.04 -25.72 -21.19
CA ALA A 338 1.59 -25.30 -19.89
C ALA A 338 0.54 -24.21 -20.14
N THR A 339 -0.71 -24.53 -19.81
CA THR A 339 -1.67 -23.50 -19.42
C THR A 339 -0.97 -22.73 -18.31
N ALA A 340 -0.32 -21.62 -18.67
CA ALA A 340 0.19 -20.67 -17.70
C ALA A 340 -0.98 -20.42 -16.76
N ASP A 341 -0.88 -20.94 -15.54
CA ASP A 341 -2.01 -21.05 -14.63
C ASP A 341 -2.40 -19.60 -14.30
N LEU A 342 -3.36 -19.04 -15.04
CA LEU A 342 -3.82 -17.65 -14.91
C LEU A 342 -4.28 -17.42 -13.46
N SER A 343 -4.76 -18.48 -12.83
CA SER A 343 -5.03 -18.62 -11.40
C SER A 343 -3.87 -18.13 -10.51
N SER A 344 -2.62 -18.45 -10.86
CA SER A 344 -1.44 -18.18 -10.05
C SER A 344 -0.99 -16.71 -10.10
N SER A 345 -1.01 -16.07 -11.28
CA SER A 345 -0.70 -14.64 -11.43
C SER A 345 -1.84 -13.72 -10.97
N MET A 346 -3.09 -14.15 -11.13
CA MET A 346 -4.26 -13.43 -10.59
C MET A 346 -4.40 -13.58 -9.07
N SER A 347 -3.82 -14.62 -8.46
CA SER A 347 -3.92 -14.89 -7.01
C SER A 347 -3.48 -13.70 -6.15
N PHE A 348 -2.47 -12.95 -6.62
CA PHE A 348 -1.97 -11.77 -5.93
C PHE A 348 -3.02 -10.65 -5.83
N GLY A 349 -3.63 -10.30 -6.96
CA GLY A 349 -4.68 -9.27 -7.00
C GLY A 349 -5.91 -9.69 -6.20
N ILE A 350 -6.30 -10.96 -6.30
CA ILE A 350 -7.45 -11.52 -5.57
C ILE A 350 -7.22 -11.46 -4.05
N THR A 351 -6.05 -11.91 -3.57
CA THR A 351 -5.73 -11.88 -2.12
C THR A 351 -5.64 -10.46 -1.58
N MET A 352 -5.15 -9.49 -2.36
CA MET A 352 -5.13 -8.08 -1.99
C MET A 352 -6.54 -7.47 -1.92
N ILE A 353 -7.43 -7.85 -2.83
CA ILE A 353 -8.85 -7.47 -2.79
C ILE A 353 -9.53 -8.03 -1.55
N GLN A 354 -9.33 -9.32 -1.28
CA GLN A 354 -9.81 -10.03 -0.10
C GLN A 354 -9.40 -9.31 1.20
N VAL A 355 -8.11 -9.01 1.36
CA VAL A 355 -7.58 -8.26 2.50
C VAL A 355 -8.23 -6.87 2.60
N SER A 356 -8.39 -6.16 1.48
CA SER A 356 -8.95 -4.81 1.47
C SER A 356 -10.46 -4.78 1.76
N ILE A 357 -11.21 -5.80 1.32
CA ILE A 357 -12.61 -6.00 1.71
C ILE A 357 -12.69 -6.23 3.22
N GLY A 358 -11.85 -7.11 3.76
CA GLY A 358 -11.74 -7.35 5.20
C GLY A 358 -11.48 -6.05 5.98
N ILE A 359 -10.48 -5.26 5.55
CA ILE A 359 -10.15 -3.97 6.15
C ILE A 359 -11.35 -3.02 6.11
N SER A 360 -12.04 -2.95 4.97
CA SER A 360 -13.19 -2.05 4.80
C SER A 360 -14.33 -2.45 5.74
N VAL A 361 -14.69 -3.74 5.79
CA VAL A 361 -15.71 -4.27 6.71
C VAL A 361 -15.35 -3.95 8.16
N GLY A 362 -14.08 -4.13 8.56
CA GLY A 362 -13.60 -3.77 9.89
C GLY A 362 -13.75 -2.28 10.20
N LEU A 363 -13.36 -1.40 9.27
CA LEU A 363 -13.50 0.05 9.42
C LEU A 363 -14.97 0.47 9.53
N PHE A 364 -15.88 -0.06 8.72
CA PHE A 364 -17.32 0.23 8.81
C PHE A 364 -17.96 -0.32 10.10
N ALA A 365 -17.56 -1.52 10.54
CA ALA A 365 -18.02 -2.04 11.82
C ALA A 365 -17.58 -1.13 12.98
N SER A 366 -16.36 -0.59 12.92
CA SER A 366 -15.84 0.32 13.94
C SER A 366 -16.62 1.64 14.01
N THR A 367 -17.10 2.15 12.87
CA THR A 367 -17.84 3.41 12.84
C THR A 367 -19.23 3.24 13.42
N LEU A 368 -19.90 2.12 13.11
CA LEU A 368 -21.17 1.76 13.71
C LEU A 368 -21.04 1.57 15.23
N PHE A 369 -19.92 1.00 15.68
CA PHE A 369 -19.64 0.85 17.11
C PHE A 369 -19.44 2.20 17.83
N VAL A 370 -18.66 3.12 17.25
CA VAL A 370 -18.38 4.43 17.87
C VAL A 370 -19.54 5.42 17.71
N TYR A 371 -20.31 5.32 16.63
CA TYR A 371 -21.41 6.21 16.27
C TYR A 371 -22.70 5.44 15.93
N PRO A 372 -23.30 4.70 16.88
CA PRO A 372 -24.42 3.81 16.62
C PRO A 372 -25.69 4.51 16.10
N PHE A 373 -25.89 5.78 16.42
CA PHE A 373 -27.07 6.56 16.01
C PHE A 373 -26.79 7.60 14.91
N GLY A 374 -25.57 7.60 14.35
CA GLY A 374 -25.14 8.59 13.36
C GLY A 374 -25.03 10.03 13.90
N LYS A 375 -24.31 10.91 13.20
CA LYS A 375 -24.35 12.36 13.46
C LYS A 375 -25.21 13.04 12.39
N LYS A 376 -26.25 13.77 12.82
CA LYS A 376 -27.14 14.54 11.92
C LYS A 376 -26.46 15.73 11.22
N LYS A 377 -25.29 16.18 11.67
CA LYS A 377 -24.62 17.42 11.21
C LYS A 377 -23.17 17.23 10.72
N THR A 378 -22.68 16.01 10.58
CA THR A 378 -21.29 15.78 10.14
C THR A 378 -21.23 14.48 9.37
N GLY A 379 -20.83 14.53 8.10
CA GLY A 379 -20.63 13.34 7.27
C GLY A 379 -19.70 12.37 8.00
N LEU A 380 -20.20 11.17 8.28
CA LEU A 380 -19.50 10.22 9.15
C LEU A 380 -18.27 9.62 8.48
N PHE A 381 -18.23 9.61 7.14
CA PHE A 381 -17.13 9.17 6.28
C PHE A 381 -17.31 9.82 4.89
N THR A 382 -17.04 11.11 4.77
CA THR A 382 -16.87 11.75 3.46
C THR A 382 -15.38 11.95 3.25
N LEU A 383 -14.80 11.05 2.44
CA LEU A 383 -13.50 11.24 1.80
C LEU A 383 -13.52 12.49 0.92
#